data_AF-A0A2V8K351-F1
#
_entry.id   AF-A0A2V8K351-F1
#
_cell.length_a   1.000
_cell.length_b   1.000
_cell.length_c   1.000
_cell.angle_alpha   90.00
_cell.angle_beta   90.00
_cell.angle_gamma   90.00
#
_symmetry.space_group_name_H-M   'P 1'
#
loop_
_entity.id
_entity.type
_entity.pdbx_description
1 polymer ?
#
loop_
_entity_poly.entity_id
_entity_poly.type
_entity_poly.pdbx_seq_one_letter_code
_entity_poly.pdbx_strand_id
1 'polypeptide(L)'
;MGYDVYVDGECADRLGSASAWDDAATFIEKHTPANTPLRRLAEGGETDEPREAGAMLANLLRQHRPGPDVLHTLRRLHSLLKRGNHLLISDGVIYEP
;
A
#
# COMPACT_ATOMS: atom_id res chain seq x y z
N MET A 1 -4.72 16.06 4.61
CA MET A 1 -4.58 14.80 5.35
C MET A 1 -4.00 13.77 4.39
N GLY A 2 -3.09 12.93 4.88
CA GLY A 2 -2.34 11.98 4.08
C GLY A 2 -2.07 10.72 4.90
N TYR A 3 -1.77 9.61 4.24
CA TYR A 3 -1.54 8.34 4.93
C TYR A 3 -0.11 8.21 5.43
N ASP A 4 0.04 7.84 6.70
CA ASP A 4 1.31 7.45 7.30
C ASP A 4 1.48 5.92 7.15
N VAL A 5 2.71 5.49 6.86
CA VAL A 5 3.06 4.07 6.71
C VAL A 5 4.02 3.64 7.80
N TYR A 6 3.63 2.57 8.48
CA TYR A 6 4.41 1.90 9.51
C TYR A 6 4.94 0.58 8.95
N VAL A 7 6.24 0.36 9.10
CA VAL A 7 6.90 -0.89 8.73
C VAL A 7 7.52 -1.45 9.99
N ASP A 8 7.11 -2.66 10.37
CA ASP A 8 7.53 -3.31 11.62
C ASP A 8 7.38 -2.38 12.86
N GLY A 9 6.33 -1.55 12.87
CA GLY A 9 6.03 -0.59 13.95
C GLY A 9 6.75 0.77 13.86
N GLU A 10 7.68 0.96 12.93
CA GLU A 10 8.37 2.24 12.72
C GLU A 10 7.71 3.04 11.60
N CYS A 11 7.41 4.33 11.85
CA CYS A 11 6.89 5.23 10.81
C CYS A 11 7.98 5.48 9.77
N ALA A 12 7.81 4.86 8.60
CA ALA A 12 8.84 4.80 7.57
C ALA A 12 8.69 5.92 6.54
N ASP A 13 7.45 6.33 6.21
CA ASP A 13 7.17 7.37 5.22
C ASP A 13 5.68 7.79 5.16
N ARG A 14 5.38 8.89 4.49
CA ARG A 14 4.01 9.30 4.10
C ARG A 14 3.71 8.90 2.66
N LEU A 15 2.63 8.17 2.38
CA LEU A 15 2.32 7.72 1.02
C LEU A 15 1.93 8.84 0.05
N GLY A 16 1.39 9.96 0.55
CA GLY A 16 0.90 11.06 -0.27
C GLY A 16 -0.34 11.71 0.33
N SER A 17 -1.20 12.28 -0.51
CA SER A 17 -2.54 12.72 -0.08
C SER A 17 -3.45 11.53 0.18
N ALA A 18 -4.53 11.76 0.94
CA ALA A 18 -5.53 10.72 1.16
C ALA A 18 -6.11 10.18 -0.16
N SER A 19 -6.54 11.09 -1.04
CA SER A 19 -7.07 10.71 -2.36
C SER A 19 -6.15 9.83 -3.20
N ALA A 20 -4.83 10.04 -3.12
CA ALA A 20 -3.86 9.30 -3.92
C ALA A 20 -3.70 7.84 -3.46
N TRP A 21 -3.89 7.56 -2.17
CA TRP A 21 -3.95 6.19 -1.66
C TRP A 21 -5.29 5.55 -1.96
N ASP A 22 -6.41 6.24 -1.77
CA ASP A 22 -7.74 5.70 -2.04
C ASP A 22 -7.88 5.23 -3.50
N ASP A 23 -7.38 6.02 -4.45
CA ASP A 23 -7.35 5.64 -5.86
C ASP A 23 -6.45 4.41 -6.11
N ALA A 24 -5.33 4.32 -5.40
CA ALA A 24 -4.40 3.19 -5.50
C ALA A 24 -4.96 1.91 -4.88
N ALA A 25 -5.61 2.01 -3.71
CA ALA A 25 -6.31 0.93 -3.05
C ALA A 25 -7.45 0.42 -3.94
N THR A 26 -8.28 1.32 -4.47
CA THR A 26 -9.36 0.98 -5.42
C THR A 26 -8.82 0.25 -6.65
N PHE A 27 -7.66 0.70 -7.18
CA PHE A 27 -7.02 0.03 -8.30
C PHE A 27 -6.53 -1.38 -7.94
N ILE A 28 -5.84 -1.53 -6.80
CA ILE A 28 -5.40 -2.84 -6.29
C ILE A 28 -6.59 -3.76 -6.15
N GLU A 29 -7.65 -3.29 -5.50
CA GLU A 29 -8.87 -4.04 -5.30
C GLU A 29 -9.41 -4.57 -6.63
N LYS A 30 -9.70 -3.69 -7.58
CA LYS A 30 -10.29 -4.08 -8.86
C LYS A 30 -9.48 -5.14 -9.63
N HIS A 31 -8.16 -5.17 -9.44
CA HIS A 31 -7.24 -5.98 -10.24
C HIS A 31 -6.58 -7.13 -9.48
N THR A 32 -6.87 -7.31 -8.19
CA THR A 32 -6.24 -8.34 -7.36
C THR A 32 -7.31 -9.29 -6.80
N PRO A 33 -7.08 -10.62 -6.82
CA PRO A 33 -7.99 -11.58 -6.21
C PRO A 33 -8.23 -11.29 -4.71
N ALA A 34 -9.45 -11.61 -4.27
CA ALA A 34 -9.81 -11.61 -2.86
C ALA A 34 -8.90 -12.56 -2.05
N ASN A 35 -8.75 -12.31 -0.75
CA ASN A 35 -7.94 -13.10 0.19
C ASN A 35 -6.43 -13.14 -0.08
N THR A 36 -5.91 -12.23 -0.90
CA THR A 36 -4.46 -12.09 -1.08
C THR A 36 -3.87 -11.05 -0.12
N PRO A 37 -2.58 -11.14 0.24
CA PRO A 37 -1.91 -10.14 1.08
C PRO A 37 -2.05 -8.71 0.54
N LEU A 38 -1.90 -8.54 -0.77
CA LEU A 38 -2.03 -7.25 -1.43
C LEU A 38 -3.47 -6.71 -1.37
N ARG A 39 -4.48 -7.58 -1.50
CA ARG A 39 -5.89 -7.19 -1.36
C ARG A 39 -6.22 -6.78 0.07
N ARG A 40 -5.76 -7.54 1.08
CA ARG A 40 -5.95 -7.20 2.50
C ARG A 40 -5.36 -5.84 2.83
N LEU A 41 -4.18 -5.55 2.28
CA LEU A 41 -3.54 -4.24 2.44
C LEU A 41 -4.36 -3.10 1.84
N ALA A 42 -4.98 -3.30 0.68
CA ALA A 42 -5.82 -2.27 0.06
C ALA A 42 -7.12 -2.04 0.84
N GLU A 43 -7.77 -3.11 1.32
CA GLU A 43 -9.06 -3.02 2.02
C GLU A 43 -8.93 -2.56 3.47
N GLY A 44 -7.93 -3.08 4.19
CA GLY A 44 -7.75 -2.89 5.63
C GLY A 44 -6.58 -1.98 6.00
N GLY A 45 -5.77 -1.57 5.03
CA GLY A 45 -4.55 -0.81 5.29
C GLY A 45 -3.43 -1.65 5.94
N GLU A 46 -3.57 -2.96 6.08
CA GLU A 46 -2.60 -3.78 6.83
C GLU A 46 -2.26 -5.10 6.13
N THR A 47 -1.00 -5.55 6.26
CA THR A 47 -0.57 -6.89 5.88
C THR A 47 0.61 -7.39 6.71
N ASP A 48 0.53 -8.65 7.14
CA ASP A 48 1.64 -9.41 7.75
C ASP A 48 2.55 -10.10 6.71
N GLU A 49 2.25 -9.94 5.42
CA GLU A 49 2.98 -10.59 4.32
C GLU A 49 3.44 -9.56 3.28
N PRO A 50 4.13 -8.46 3.68
CA PRO A 50 4.45 -7.35 2.80
C PRO A 50 5.35 -7.76 1.63
N ARG A 51 6.22 -8.75 1.80
CA ARG A 51 7.07 -9.25 0.72
C ARG A 51 6.26 -9.94 -0.37
N GLU A 52 5.26 -10.73 0.01
CA GLU A 52 4.36 -11.39 -0.94
C GLU A 52 3.44 -10.36 -1.61
N ALA A 53 2.87 -9.44 -0.83
CA ALA A 53 2.12 -8.32 -1.37
C ALA A 53 2.96 -7.49 -2.37
N GLY A 54 4.26 -7.30 -2.09
CA GLY A 54 5.20 -6.62 -2.98
C GLY A 54 5.43 -7.37 -4.30
N ALA A 55 5.57 -8.69 -4.25
CA ALA A 55 5.69 -9.53 -5.45
C ALA A 55 4.40 -9.49 -6.30
N MET A 56 3.24 -9.57 -5.64
CA MET A 56 1.94 -9.43 -6.29
C MET A 56 1.78 -8.05 -6.94
N LEU A 57 2.18 -6.98 -6.25
CA LEU A 57 2.10 -5.62 -6.76
C LEU A 57 3.02 -5.44 -7.96
N ALA A 58 4.23 -6.00 -7.93
CA ALA A 58 5.13 -5.99 -9.08
C ALA A 58 4.52 -6.71 -10.29
N ASN A 59 3.83 -7.82 -10.08
CA ASN A 59 3.12 -8.54 -11.14
C ASN A 59 1.92 -7.73 -11.67
N LEU A 60 1.13 -7.13 -10.78
CA LEU A 60 0.01 -6.25 -11.12
C LEU A 60 0.44 -5.09 -12.02
N LEU A 61 1.55 -4.42 -11.68
CA LEU A 61 2.13 -3.31 -12.45
C LEU A 61 2.71 -3.74 -13.80
N ARG A 62 3.01 -5.03 -14.01
CA ARG A 62 3.41 -5.57 -15.32
C ARG A 62 2.21 -5.87 -16.20
N GLN A 63 1.11 -6.34 -15.60
CA GLN A 63 -0.10 -6.74 -16.31
C GLN A 63 -1.02 -5.56 -16.63
N HIS A 64 -0.99 -4.53 -15.80
CA HIS A 64 -1.86 -3.36 -15.93
C HIS A 64 -1.04 -2.06 -15.99
N ARG A 65 -1.58 -1.07 -16.70
CA ARG A 65 -1.03 0.29 -16.75
C ARG A 65 -1.96 1.25 -15.99
N PRO A 66 -1.75 1.46 -14.68
CA PRO A 66 -2.45 2.49 -13.94
C PRO A 66 -2.13 3.89 -14.49
N GLY A 67 -3.00 4.86 -14.19
CA GLY A 67 -2.74 6.28 -14.44
C GLY A 67 -1.50 6.78 -13.69
N PRO A 68 -0.92 7.92 -14.10
CA PRO A 68 0.36 8.41 -13.57
C PRO A 68 0.35 8.61 -12.05
N ASP A 69 -0.74 9.14 -11.49
CA ASP A 69 -0.87 9.41 -10.05
C ASP A 69 -0.94 8.11 -9.25
N VAL A 70 -1.81 7.18 -9.67
CA VAL A 70 -1.91 5.84 -9.07
C VAL A 70 -0.57 5.09 -9.18
N LEU A 71 0.08 5.15 -10.33
CA LEU A 71 1.38 4.52 -10.54
C LEU A 71 2.45 5.08 -9.60
N HIS A 72 2.44 6.38 -9.34
CA HIS A 72 3.37 7.01 -8.41
C HIS A 72 3.19 6.44 -6.99
N THR A 73 1.95 6.41 -6.49
CA THR A 73 1.62 5.84 -5.18
C THR A 73 2.01 4.36 -5.08
N LEU A 74 1.65 3.55 -6.09
CA LEU A 74 1.95 2.12 -6.10
C LEU A 74 3.45 1.82 -6.16
N ARG A 75 4.25 2.67 -6.84
CA ARG A 75 5.71 2.52 -6.83
C ARG A 75 6.31 2.80 -5.45
N ARG A 76 5.81 3.81 -4.75
CA ARG A 76 6.24 4.12 -3.38
C ARG A 76 5.87 2.98 -2.44
N LEU A 77 4.63 2.49 -2.53
CA LEU A 77 4.17 1.33 -1.78
C LEU A 77 5.08 0.11 -2.03
N HIS A 78 5.39 -0.20 -3.28
CA HIS A 78 6.25 -1.33 -3.63
C HIS A 78 7.67 -1.21 -3.04
N SER A 79 8.19 0.01 -2.85
CA SER A 79 9.46 0.21 -2.16
C SER A 79 9.37 -0.10 -0.66
N LEU A 80 8.25 0.25 -0.01
CA LEU A 80 8.02 0.03 1.41
C LEU A 80 7.78 -1.45 1.73
N LEU A 81 7.06 -2.16 0.86
CA LEU A 81 6.77 -3.59 0.98
C LEU A 81 8.02 -4.49 1.01
N LYS A 82 9.18 -3.98 0.60
CA LYS A 82 10.46 -4.71 0.64
C LYS A 82 11.20 -4.59 1.97
N ARG A 83 10.80 -3.67 2.84
CA ARG A 83 11.61 -3.25 3.99
C ARG A 83 11.38 -4.05 5.26
N GLY A 84 10.19 -4.63 5.45
CA GLY A 84 9.83 -5.29 6.70
C GLY A 84 9.08 -6.61 6.53
N ASN A 85 8.55 -7.11 7.64
CA ASN A 85 7.69 -8.29 7.72
C ASN A 85 6.24 -7.93 8.06
N HIS A 86 5.97 -6.70 8.50
CA HIS A 86 4.64 -6.16 8.71
C HIS A 86 4.53 -4.75 8.13
N LEU A 87 3.37 -4.41 7.56
CA LEU A 87 3.10 -3.08 7.03
C LEU A 87 1.67 -2.63 7.37
N LEU A 88 1.56 -1.42 7.90
CA LEU A 88 0.30 -0.74 8.23
C LEU A 88 0.26 0.64 7.57
N ILE A 89 -0.88 1.01 7.00
CA ILE A 89 -1.19 2.28 6.36
C ILE A 89 -2.40 2.84 7.11
N SER A 90 -2.22 4.00 7.74
CA SER A 90 -3.27 4.68 8.48
C SER A 90 -3.39 6.10 7.99
N ASP A 91 -4.61 6.66 7.93
CA ASP A 91 -4.76 8.09 7.73
C ASP A 91 -4.04 8.76 8.90
N GLY A 92 -3.15 9.73 8.63
CA GLY A 92 -2.07 10.20 9.53
C GLY A 92 -2.53 10.93 10.82
N VAL A 93 -3.57 10.40 11.46
CA VAL A 93 -3.96 10.66 12.83
C VAL A 93 -2.87 10.05 13.70
N ILE A 94 -1.88 10.88 14.03
CA ILE A 94 -0.94 10.56 15.10
C ILE A 94 -1.79 10.40 16.36
N TYR A 95 -1.99 9.16 16.82
CA TYR A 95 -2.35 8.92 18.21
C TYR A 95 -1.11 9.25 19.03
N GLU A 96 -0.98 10.51 19.43
CA GLU A 96 -0.17 10.82 20.60
C GLU A 96 -0.91 10.24 21.83
N PRO A 97 -0.23 9.46 22.69
CA PRO A 97 -0.85 8.81 23.84
C PRO A 97 -1.43 9.78 24.87
#